data_AF-A0A832FRV1-F1
#
_entry.id   AF-A0A832FRV1-F1
#
_cell.length_a   1.000
_cell.length_b   1.000
_cell.length_c   1.000
_cell.angle_alpha   90.00
_cell.angle_beta   90.00
_cell.angle_gamma   90.00
#
_symmetry.space_group_name_H-M   'P 1'
#
loop_
_entity.id
_entity.type
_entity.pdbx_description
1 polymer ?
#
loop_
_entity_poly.entity_id
_entity_poly.type
_entity_poly.pdbx_seq_one_letter_code
_entity_poly.pdbx_strand_id
1 'polypeptide(L)' 'MVDAKKVSLSLGSGGKISFDFVKKEIISRFSNQILDSLGDGANIFNDLVVTTDSFTVHPEFFDGGNIGIL' A
#
# COMPACT_ATOMS: atom_id res chain seq x y z
N MET A 1 -11.41 -20.06 -9.36
CA MET A 1 -11.10 -18.81 -10.11
C MET A 1 -11.70 -17.68 -9.31
N VAL A 2 -10.90 -16.77 -8.76
CA VAL A 2 -11.41 -15.63 -7.98
C VAL A 2 -11.96 -14.63 -8.99
N ASP A 3 -13.27 -14.36 -8.94
CA ASP A 3 -13.92 -13.35 -9.77
C ASP A 3 -13.20 -12.01 -9.65
N ALA A 4 -12.81 -11.42 -10.79
CA ALA A 4 -12.15 -10.12 -10.88
C ALA A 4 -13.01 -8.92 -10.41
N LYS A 5 -14.21 -9.16 -9.86
CA LYS A 5 -15.19 -8.15 -9.44
C LYS A 5 -15.30 -7.91 -7.94
N LYS A 6 -14.55 -8.63 -7.09
CA LYS A 6 -14.71 -8.52 -5.63
C LYS A 6 -13.43 -8.07 -4.95
N VAL A 7 -13.56 -7.09 -4.07
CA VAL A 7 -12.50 -6.73 -3.11
C VAL A 7 -12.46 -7.82 -2.03
N SER A 8 -11.28 -8.39 -1.80
CA SER A 8 -11.05 -9.43 -0.79
C SER A 8 -9.92 -9.01 0.15
N LEU A 9 -9.84 -9.63 1.34
CA LEU A 9 -8.77 -9.36 2.30
C LEU A 9 -7.37 -9.58 1.72
N SER A 10 -7.21 -10.53 0.78
CA SER A 10 -5.93 -10.80 0.11
C SER A 10 -5.39 -9.62 -0.70
N LEU A 11 -6.23 -8.64 -1.07
CA LEU A 11 -5.77 -7.41 -1.72
C LEU A 11 -5.06 -6.47 -0.74
N GLY A 12 -5.37 -6.54 0.56
CA GLY A 12 -4.78 -5.70 1.61
C GLY A 12 -3.67 -6.40 2.42
N SER A 13 -3.20 -7.58 2.02
CA SER A 13 -2.23 -8.36 2.81
C SER A 13 -0.76 -7.98 2.60
N GLY A 14 -0.46 -7.11 1.63
CA GLY A 14 0.91 -6.71 1.28
C GLY A 14 1.68 -7.74 0.44
N GLY A 15 1.07 -8.88 0.12
CA GLY A 15 1.71 -9.94 -0.67
C GLY A 15 1.60 -9.75 -2.19
N LYS A 16 1.89 -10.83 -2.94
CA LYS A 16 1.83 -10.85 -4.41
C LYS A 16 0.49 -10.36 -4.97
N ILE A 17 -0.62 -10.72 -4.33
CA ILE A 17 -1.96 -10.32 -4.77
C ILE A 17 -2.16 -8.79 -4.65
N SER A 18 -1.73 -8.19 -3.53
CA SER A 18 -1.72 -6.74 -3.35
C SER A 18 -0.87 -6.03 -4.41
N PHE A 19 0.35 -6.55 -4.66
CA PHE A 19 1.25 -5.99 -5.66
C PHE A 19 0.68 -6.06 -7.08
N ASP A 20 0.10 -7.21 -7.46
CA ASP A 20 -0.54 -7.38 -8.76
C ASP A 20 -1.74 -6.44 -8.93
N PHE A 21 -2.50 -6.20 -7.85
CA PHE A 21 -3.59 -5.22 -7.84
C PHE A 21 -3.09 -3.79 -8.03
N VAL A 22 -2.05 -3.38 -7.31
CA VAL A 22 -1.43 -2.05 -7.47
C VAL A 22 -1.00 -1.83 -8.91
N LYS A 23 -0.31 -2.81 -9.53
CA LYS A 23 0.10 -2.70 -10.93
C LYS A 23 -1.07 -2.61 -11.90
N LYS A 24 -2.06 -3.50 -11.74
CA LYS A 24 -3.18 -3.62 -12.69
C LYS A 24 -4.19 -2.50 -12.57
N GLU A 25 -4.47 -2.04 -11.36
CA GLU A 25 -5.54 -1.08 -11.12
C GLU A 25 -5.06 0.35 -10.85
N ILE A 26 -3.97 0.52 -10.11
CA ILE A 26 -3.47 1.85 -9.72
C ILE A 26 -2.50 2.39 -10.78
N ILE A 27 -1.41 1.66 -11.06
CA ILE A 27 -0.37 2.13 -11.99
C ILE A 27 -0.91 2.27 -13.40
N SER A 28 -1.77 1.36 -13.86
CA SER A 28 -2.40 1.48 -15.19
C SER A 28 -3.19 2.77 -15.41
N ARG A 29 -3.60 3.47 -14.34
CA ARG A 29 -4.41 4.70 -14.39
C ARG A 29 -3.64 5.96 -14.00
N PHE A 30 -2.61 5.82 -13.16
CA PHE A 30 -1.89 6.96 -12.55
C PHE A 30 -0.38 6.94 -12.77
N SER A 31 0.12 6.05 -13.63
CA SER A 31 1.55 5.90 -13.95
C SER A 31 2.20 7.23 -14.31
N ASN A 32 3.39 7.41 -13.76
CA ASN A 32 4.31 8.49 -14.05
C ASN A 32 5.70 8.08 -13.51
N GLN A 33 6.74 8.77 -13.96
CA GLN A 33 8.13 8.41 -13.63
C GLN A 33 8.43 8.29 -12.13
N ILE A 34 7.72 9.04 -11.27
CA ILE A 34 7.91 9.00 -9.83
C ILE A 34 7.24 7.74 -9.24
N LEU A 35 5.97 7.51 -9.58
CA LEU A 35 5.17 6.42 -9.02
C LEU A 35 5.58 5.04 -9.57
N ASP A 36 6.12 4.99 -10.79
CA ASP A 36 6.54 3.74 -11.45
C ASP A 36 7.70 3.03 -10.73
N SER A 37 8.42 3.75 -9.85
CA SER A 37 9.46 3.17 -9.00
C SER A 37 8.94 2.16 -7.98
N LEU A 38 7.68 2.32 -7.53
CA LEU A 38 7.05 1.48 -6.51
C LEU A 38 7.92 1.27 -5.25
N GLY A 39 8.67 2.30 -4.84
CA GLY A 39 9.44 2.31 -3.60
C GLY A 39 8.61 2.72 -2.37
N ASP A 40 9.26 2.77 -1.21
CA ASP A 40 8.62 3.11 0.09
C ASP A 40 8.13 4.57 0.20
N GLY A 41 8.45 5.41 -0.79
CA GLY A 41 8.03 6.80 -0.87
C GLY A 41 8.33 7.40 -2.24
N ALA A 42 7.65 8.50 -2.55
CA ALA A 42 7.84 9.27 -3.77
C ALA A 42 8.93 10.34 -3.57
N ASN A 43 9.99 10.27 -4.38
CA ASN A 43 11.00 11.33 -4.45
C ASN A 43 10.46 12.48 -5.32
N ILE A 44 10.08 13.59 -4.70
CA ILE A 44 9.39 14.69 -5.40
C ILE A 44 10.39 15.75 -5.90
N PHE A 45 11.13 16.39 -5.00
CA PHE A 45 12.07 17.46 -5.36
C PHE A 45 13.22 17.54 -4.36
N ASN A 46 14.45 17.65 -4.85
CA ASN A 46 15.67 17.56 -4.05
C ASN A 46 15.63 16.30 -3.15
N ASP A 47 15.84 16.49 -1.85
CA ASP A 47 15.83 15.43 -0.83
C ASP A 47 14.44 15.27 -0.17
N LEU A 48 13.37 15.80 -0.78
CA LEU A 48 12.00 15.63 -0.27
C LEU A 48 11.40 14.30 -0.73
N VAL A 49 11.20 13.41 0.24
CA VAL A 49 10.47 12.14 0.08
C VAL A 49 9.12 12.26 0.76
N VAL A 50 8.07 11.87 0.06
CA VAL A 50 6.71 11.81 0.62
C VAL A 50 6.24 10.36 0.63
N THR A 51 5.75 9.90 1.78
CA THR A 51 5.12 8.59 1.94
C THR A 51 3.82 8.72 2.70
N THR A 52 2.96 7.71 2.59
CA THR A 52 1.68 7.63 3.30
C THR A 52 1.36 6.19 3.62
N ASP A 53 0.82 5.96 4.81
CA ASP A 53 0.30 4.67 5.24
C ASP A 53 -0.96 4.87 6.07
N SER A 54 -1.75 3.81 6.20
CA SER A 54 -2.88 3.73 7.10
C SER A 54 -2.73 2.50 7.98
N PHE A 55 -3.06 2.64 9.27
CA PHE A 55 -2.98 1.56 10.23
C PHE A 55 -4.38 1.08 10.57
N THR A 56 -4.61 -0.24 10.50
CA THR A 56 -5.91 -0.88 10.80
C THR A 56 -5.74 -2.03 11.78
N VAL A 57 -4.68 -2.01 12.60
CA VAL A 57 -4.42 -3.04 13.61
C VAL A 57 -5.57 -3.10 14.62
N HIS A 58 -5.94 -4.32 15.03
CA HIS A 58 -6.97 -4.56 16.02
C HIS A 58 -6.58 -5.76 16.91
N PRO A 59 -6.69 -5.68 18.24
CA PRO A 59 -7.15 -4.52 19.02
C PRO A 59 -6.20 -3.31 18.91
N GLU A 60 -6.69 -2.11 19.20
CA GLU A 60 -5.91 -0.86 19.06
C GLU A 60 -4.74 -0.79 20.06
N PHE A 61 -4.86 -1.52 21.18
CA PHE A 61 -3.83 -1.72 22.20
C PHE A 61 -3.58 -3.22 22.36
N PHE A 62 -2.31 -3.62 22.34
CA PHE A 62 -1.89 -5.02 22.39
C PHE A 62 -0.58 -5.15 23.18
N ASP A 63 -0.24 -6.39 23.57
CA ASP A 63 1.00 -6.65 24.28
C ASP A 63 2.19 -6.21 23.44
N GLY A 64 2.87 -5.15 23.91
CA GLY A 64 4.02 -4.56 23.26
C GLY A 64 3.76 -3.26 22.51
N GLY A 65 2.52 -2.81 22.28
CA GLY A 65 2.28 -1.59 21.49
C GLY A 65 0.84 -1.12 21.36
N ASN A 66 0.64 -0.13 20.48
CA ASN A 66 -0.66 0.37 20.06
C ASN A 66 -0.57 0.95 18.64
N ILE A 67 -1.74 1.14 18.01
CA ILE A 67 -1.91 1.64 16.63
C ILE A 67 -1.15 2.94 16.29
N GLY A 68 -0.80 3.76 17.28
CA GLY A 68 -0.10 5.03 17.06
C GLY A 68 1.43 4.96 17.11
N ILE A 69 2.01 3.86 17.60
CA ILE A 69 3.46 3.76 17.84
C ILE A 69 4.08 2.53 17.18
N LEU A 70 3.30 1.44 17.01
CA LEU A 70 3.77 0.14 16.54
C LEU A 70 2.81 -0.52 15.56
#